data_AF-A0A537EE11-F1
#
_entry.id   AF-A0A537EE11-F1
#
_cell.length_a   1.000
_cell.length_b   1.000
_cell.length_c   1.000
_cell.angle_alpha   90.00
_cell.angle_beta   90.00
_cell.angle_gamma   90.00
#
_symmetry.space_group_name_H-M   'P 1'
#
loop_
_entity.id
_entity.type
_entity.pdbx_description
1 polymer ?
#
loop_
_entity_poly.entity_id
_entity_poly.type
_entity_poly.pdbx_seq_one_letter_code
_entity_poly.pdbx_strand_id
1 'polypeptide(L)'
;MTFLLASLYGSGALLVRDYARRWQKGWRSILILGAAYGIIEEGIMVRSFFNPVWKDLGVLGTYGRWLGTNWVWAEWLAIFHAIFSITIPIFLVELTFPQSKTRIWLSSRMRVLFHGLLVLAIILGFFAFPYDPGVLAIAGCIAAVVALGWFAKRISKISPVQRNLKVSWKILVPLGFSVPAVFFFFFNSALIPIAAGTMIIGAFMVLGYERLLTSWARKGFNDLQKLGLMTGAIGFFALFFDFILDLLLGRIGTIVLGVVFITYLLWIRKNILARLPRIQDPVQPKPNMPKSTEPSL
;
A
#
# COMPACT_ATOMS: atom_id res chain seq x y z
N MET A 1 1.58 -9.09 22.01
CA MET A 1 2.18 -8.69 20.71
C MET A 1 1.12 -8.40 19.64
N THR A 2 0.22 -9.35 19.31
CA THR A 2 -0.77 -9.19 18.21
C THR A 2 -1.66 -7.96 18.32
N PHE A 3 -2.23 -7.67 19.49
CA PHE A 3 -3.08 -6.48 19.68
C PHE A 3 -2.31 -5.16 19.54
N LEU A 4 -1.03 -5.14 19.90
CA LEU A 4 -0.16 -3.97 19.73
C LEU A 4 0.10 -3.70 18.24
N LEU A 5 0.44 -4.74 17.48
CA LEU A 5 0.64 -4.64 16.02
C LEU A 5 -0.66 -4.26 15.31
N ALA A 6 -1.79 -4.85 15.71
CA ALA A 6 -3.11 -4.47 15.20
C ALA A 6 -3.45 -3.02 15.52
N SER A 7 -3.08 -2.53 16.71
CA SER A 7 -3.26 -1.13 17.10
C SER A 7 -2.37 -0.20 16.30
N LEU A 8 -1.11 -0.57 16.05
CA LEU A 8 -0.16 0.22 15.27
C LEU A 8 -0.57 0.30 13.78
N TYR A 9 -0.55 -0.84 13.09
CA TYR A 9 -0.83 -0.91 11.65
C TYR A 9 -2.30 -0.64 11.34
N GLY A 10 -3.22 -1.17 12.15
CA GLY A 10 -4.66 -0.99 11.95
C GLY A 10 -5.09 0.46 12.16
N SER A 11 -4.63 1.13 13.23
CA SER A 11 -4.91 2.55 13.42
C SER A 11 -4.25 3.39 12.33
N GLY A 12 -3.00 3.11 11.97
CA GLY A 12 -2.30 3.79 10.87
C GLY A 12 -3.10 3.75 9.58
N ALA A 13 -3.47 2.56 9.11
CA ALA A 13 -4.25 2.39 7.88
C ALA A 13 -5.63 3.08 7.95
N LEU A 14 -6.34 2.95 9.07
CA LEU A 14 -7.65 3.58 9.25
C LEU A 14 -7.59 5.11 9.26
N LEU A 15 -6.62 5.69 9.96
CA LEU A 15 -6.42 7.14 10.05
C LEU A 15 -5.98 7.71 8.70
N VAL A 16 -5.00 7.09 8.03
CA VAL A 16 -4.55 7.50 6.69
C VAL A 16 -5.73 7.53 5.71
N ARG A 17 -6.55 6.48 5.72
CA ARG A 17 -7.75 6.45 4.87
C ARG A 17 -8.75 7.54 5.26
N ASP A 18 -9.04 7.71 6.54
CA ASP A 18 -9.99 8.72 7.03
C ASP A 18 -9.57 10.13 6.59
N TYR A 19 -8.30 10.50 6.74
CA TYR A 19 -7.76 11.77 6.28
C TYR A 19 -7.88 11.93 4.76
N ALA A 20 -7.44 10.95 3.98
CA ALA A 20 -7.52 11.01 2.52
C ALA A 20 -8.97 11.18 2.04
N ARG A 21 -9.94 10.49 2.67
CA ARG A 21 -11.37 10.61 2.31
C ARG A 21 -11.97 11.96 2.72
N ARG A 22 -11.66 12.46 3.92
CA ARG A 22 -12.12 13.80 4.37
C ARG A 22 -11.54 14.94 3.55
N TRP A 23 -10.29 14.81 3.10
CA TRP A 23 -9.66 15.77 2.19
C TRP A 23 -10.09 15.59 0.73
N GLN A 24 -10.99 14.65 0.43
CA GLN A 24 -11.44 14.31 -0.92
C GLN A 24 -10.29 13.98 -1.87
N LYS A 25 -9.27 13.28 -1.36
CA LYS A 25 -8.08 12.86 -2.11
C LYS A 25 -8.13 11.40 -2.54
N GLY A 26 -7.21 11.03 -3.42
CA GLY A 26 -7.07 9.68 -3.98
C GLY A 26 -5.83 8.95 -3.47
N TRP A 27 -5.47 7.86 -4.17
CA TRP A 27 -4.37 6.96 -3.79
C TRP A 27 -3.00 7.62 -3.64
N ARG A 28 -2.71 8.68 -4.39
CA ARG A 28 -1.48 9.46 -4.20
C ARG A 28 -1.35 10.02 -2.77
N SER A 29 -2.42 10.57 -2.23
CA SER A 29 -2.44 11.06 -0.85
C SER A 29 -2.30 9.92 0.15
N ILE A 30 -2.87 8.74 -0.14
CA ILE A 30 -2.73 7.55 0.71
C ILE A 30 -1.27 7.08 0.74
N LEU A 31 -0.59 7.03 -0.41
CA LEU A 31 0.82 6.65 -0.48
C LEU A 31 1.72 7.64 0.27
N ILE A 32 1.52 8.94 0.10
CA ILE A 32 2.30 9.97 0.80
C ILE A 32 2.08 9.90 2.32
N LEU A 33 0.82 9.77 2.75
CA LEU A 33 0.50 9.57 4.17
C LEU A 33 1.01 8.23 4.70
N GLY A 34 1.09 7.21 3.85
CA GLY A 34 1.68 5.93 4.20
C GLY A 34 3.19 6.02 4.41
N ALA A 35 3.90 6.84 3.63
CA ALA A 35 5.31 7.15 3.87
C ALA A 35 5.49 7.93 5.19
N ALA A 36 4.59 8.87 5.49
CA ALA A 36 4.58 9.55 6.78
C ALA A 36 4.36 8.57 7.94
N TYR A 37 3.45 7.61 7.79
CA TYR A 37 3.27 6.52 8.74
C TYR A 37 4.55 5.67 8.90
N GLY A 38 5.24 5.34 7.81
CA GLY A 38 6.53 4.64 7.88
C GLY A 38 7.59 5.40 8.69
N ILE A 39 7.64 6.74 8.59
CA ILE A 39 8.52 7.57 9.43
C ILE A 39 8.10 7.56 10.89
N ILE A 40 6.79 7.57 11.18
CA ILE A 40 6.28 7.44 12.56
C ILE A 40 6.72 6.10 13.16
N GLU A 41 6.59 5.01 12.41
CA GLU A 41 6.95 3.69 12.87
C GLU A 41 8.47 3.55 13.03
N GLU A 42 9.22 3.70 11.94
CA GLU A 42 10.64 3.34 11.91
C GLU A 42 11.55 4.46 12.43
N GLY A 43 11.16 5.72 12.24
CA GLY A 43 11.91 6.87 12.73
C GLY A 43 11.62 7.20 14.20
N ILE A 44 10.35 7.22 14.59
CA ILE A 44 9.94 7.67 15.94
C ILE A 44 9.77 6.49 16.90
N MET A 45 8.94 5.50 16.56
CA MET A 45 8.63 4.40 17.48
C MET A 45 9.78 3.41 17.62
N VAL A 46 10.36 2.93 16.52
CA VAL A 46 11.40 1.90 16.52
C VAL A 46 12.81 2.50 16.52
N ARG A 47 12.98 3.66 15.90
CA ARG A 47 14.27 4.37 15.73
C ARG A 47 15.30 3.58 14.93
N SER A 48 14.85 2.69 14.04
CA SER A 48 15.71 1.87 13.16
C SER A 48 16.49 2.72 12.17
N PHE A 49 15.97 3.90 11.79
CA PHE A 49 16.67 4.86 10.93
C PHE A 49 18.00 5.31 11.54
N PHE A 50 18.09 5.30 12.86
CA PHE A 50 19.22 5.88 13.59
C PHE A 50 20.10 4.80 14.20
N ASN A 51 19.52 3.69 14.69
CA ASN A 51 20.26 2.61 15.33
C ASN A 51 21.20 1.86 14.35
N PRO A 52 22.54 1.94 14.48
CA PRO A 52 23.48 1.30 13.57
C PRO A 52 23.54 -0.22 13.72
N VAL A 53 23.06 -0.75 14.84
CA VAL A 53 23.01 -2.18 15.14
C VAL A 53 21.58 -2.72 15.07
N TRP A 54 20.69 -2.03 14.35
CA TRP A 54 19.35 -2.55 14.10
C TRP A 54 19.45 -3.89 13.35
N LYS A 55 18.78 -4.90 13.91
CA LYS A 55 18.92 -6.32 13.53
C LYS A 55 18.69 -6.62 12.05
N ASP A 56 17.89 -5.80 11.37
CA ASP A 56 17.48 -6.03 9.98
C ASP A 56 18.37 -5.30 8.95
N LEU A 57 19.42 -4.58 9.39
CA LEU A 57 20.22 -3.74 8.49
C LEU A 57 21.18 -4.52 7.60
N GLY A 58 21.79 -5.60 8.08
CA GLY A 58 22.88 -6.27 7.35
C GLY A 58 23.97 -5.29 6.90
N VAL A 59 24.25 -5.22 5.61
CA VAL A 59 25.23 -4.26 5.01
C VAL A 59 24.89 -2.79 5.29
N LEU A 60 23.63 -2.48 5.53
CA LEU A 60 23.15 -1.13 5.87
C LEU A 60 23.54 -0.72 7.30
N GLY A 61 24.16 -1.60 8.09
CA GLY A 61 24.74 -1.22 9.38
C GLY A 61 25.74 -0.08 9.24
N THR A 62 26.49 -0.07 8.12
CA THR A 62 27.47 0.97 7.77
C THR A 62 27.09 1.73 6.50
N TYR A 63 26.59 1.03 5.46
CA TYR A 63 26.22 1.64 4.19
C TYR A 63 24.96 2.50 4.30
N GLY A 64 24.96 3.69 3.69
CA GLY A 64 23.80 4.60 3.70
C GLY A 64 23.76 5.60 4.85
N ARG A 65 24.78 5.60 5.72
CA ARG A 65 24.81 6.43 6.93
C ARG A 65 25.41 7.81 6.71
N TRP A 66 24.68 8.83 7.12
CA TRP A 66 25.15 10.21 7.19
C TRP A 66 24.41 10.98 8.29
N LEU A 67 25.14 11.76 9.10
CA LEU A 67 24.61 12.48 10.28
C LEU A 67 23.80 11.57 11.23
N GLY A 68 24.35 10.39 11.56
CA GLY A 68 23.70 9.42 12.46
C GLY A 68 22.48 8.70 11.90
N THR A 69 22.06 9.02 10.67
CA THR A 69 20.86 8.46 10.02
C THR A 69 21.26 7.55 8.87
N ASN A 70 20.64 6.38 8.75
CA ASN A 70 20.70 5.58 7.54
C ASN A 70 19.61 6.03 6.55
N TRP A 71 20.01 6.79 5.54
CA TRP A 71 19.09 7.38 4.57
C TRP A 71 18.57 6.39 3.53
N VAL A 72 19.38 5.39 3.18
CA VAL A 72 18.97 4.30 2.26
C VAL A 72 17.90 3.43 2.92
N TRP A 73 18.10 3.09 4.19
CA TRP A 73 17.12 2.38 5.01
C TRP A 73 15.86 3.22 5.23
N ALA A 74 16.00 4.51 5.54
CA ALA A 74 14.86 5.40 5.73
C ALA A 74 13.99 5.53 4.48
N GLU A 75 14.60 5.67 3.30
CA GLU A 75 13.88 5.67 2.03
C GLU A 75 13.18 4.34 1.76
N TRP A 76 13.91 3.22 1.91
CA TRP A 76 13.37 1.89 1.69
C TRP A 76 12.14 1.63 2.56
N LEU A 77 12.24 1.88 3.87
CA LEU A 77 11.18 1.57 4.82
C LEU A 77 9.99 2.52 4.68
N ALA A 78 10.22 3.80 4.34
CA ALA A 78 9.13 4.70 3.99
C ALA A 78 8.32 4.18 2.80
N ILE A 79 8.98 3.67 1.76
CA ILE A 79 8.32 3.06 0.58
C ILE A 79 7.61 1.76 0.98
N PHE A 80 8.28 0.90 1.75
CA PHE A 80 7.74 -0.37 2.21
C PHE A 80 6.44 -0.18 3.00
N HIS A 81 6.45 0.66 4.05
CA HIS A 81 5.26 0.90 4.87
C HIS A 81 4.15 1.62 4.10
N ALA A 82 4.49 2.53 3.18
CA ALA A 82 3.50 3.17 2.34
C ALA A 82 2.68 2.16 1.52
N ILE A 83 3.35 1.14 0.99
CA ILE A 83 2.74 0.11 0.14
C ILE A 83 2.09 -0.99 0.99
N PHE A 84 2.88 -1.65 1.83
CA PHE A 84 2.51 -2.91 2.49
C PHE A 84 1.73 -2.72 3.77
N SER A 85 2.10 -1.76 4.61
CA SER A 85 1.41 -1.51 5.88
C SER A 85 0.14 -0.69 5.72
N ILE A 86 0.05 0.13 4.67
CA ILE A 86 -1.02 1.13 4.51
C ILE A 86 -1.86 0.90 3.26
N THR A 87 -1.26 1.01 2.07
CA THR A 87 -2.03 1.02 0.82
C THR A 87 -2.72 -0.31 0.54
N ILE A 88 -2.01 -1.43 0.67
CA ILE A 88 -2.54 -2.77 0.41
C ILE A 88 -3.70 -3.10 1.36
N PRO A 89 -3.59 -2.97 2.70
CA PRO A 89 -4.70 -3.24 3.61
C PRO A 89 -5.94 -2.40 3.33
N ILE A 90 -5.78 -1.09 3.11
CA ILE A 90 -6.89 -0.19 2.76
C ILE A 90 -7.59 -0.69 1.49
N PHE A 91 -6.80 -1.04 0.46
CA PHE A 91 -7.33 -1.48 -0.81
C PHE A 91 -8.08 -2.81 -0.72
N LEU A 92 -7.55 -3.79 0.01
CA LEU A 92 -8.21 -5.08 0.19
C LEU A 92 -9.56 -4.92 0.89
N VAL A 93 -9.65 -4.09 1.92
CA VAL A 93 -10.93 -3.77 2.60
C VAL A 93 -11.89 -3.09 1.63
N GLU A 94 -11.40 -2.15 0.81
CA GLU A 94 -12.22 -1.47 -0.21
C GLU A 94 -12.73 -2.40 -1.31
N LEU A 95 -11.98 -3.43 -1.71
CA LEU A 95 -12.44 -4.45 -2.66
C LEU A 95 -13.47 -5.41 -2.05
N THR A 96 -13.25 -5.78 -0.78
CA THR A 96 -14.16 -6.64 -0.02
C THR A 96 -15.50 -5.96 0.22
N PHE A 97 -15.50 -4.66 0.55
CA PHE A 97 -16.69 -3.87 0.83
C PHE A 97 -16.84 -2.67 -0.12
N PRO A 98 -17.22 -2.86 -1.41
CA PRO A 98 -17.27 -1.77 -2.39
C PRO A 98 -18.23 -0.64 -2.02
N GLN A 99 -19.33 -0.97 -1.34
CA GLN A 99 -20.35 -0.01 -0.90
C GLN A 99 -19.78 1.00 0.12
N SER A 100 -18.67 0.65 0.76
CA SER A 100 -17.98 1.48 1.75
C SER A 100 -16.82 2.28 1.17
N LYS A 101 -16.47 2.12 -0.12
CA LYS A 101 -15.30 2.79 -0.76
C LYS A 101 -15.33 4.31 -0.65
N THR A 102 -16.50 4.92 -0.84
CA THR A 102 -16.68 6.38 -0.82
C THR A 102 -17.11 6.92 0.54
N ARG A 103 -17.47 6.04 1.48
CA ARG A 103 -17.93 6.43 2.82
C ARG A 103 -16.76 6.75 3.75
N ILE A 104 -16.98 7.72 4.63
CA ILE A 104 -16.15 7.93 5.82
C ILE A 104 -16.43 6.79 6.79
N TRP A 105 -15.40 6.03 7.19
CA TRP A 105 -15.57 4.87 8.07
C TRP A 105 -15.57 5.25 9.55
N LEU A 106 -14.83 6.29 9.92
CA LEU A 106 -14.64 6.67 11.32
C LEU A 106 -15.57 7.82 11.68
N SER A 107 -16.38 7.62 12.71
CA SER A 107 -16.99 8.74 13.43
C SER A 107 -15.91 9.59 14.13
N SER A 108 -16.25 10.80 14.57
CA SER A 108 -15.31 11.65 15.31
C SER A 108 -14.77 10.95 16.57
N ARG A 109 -15.61 10.19 17.29
CA ARG A 109 -15.22 9.42 18.48
C ARG A 109 -14.26 8.28 18.12
N MET A 110 -14.56 7.52 17.06
CA MET A 110 -13.66 6.44 16.60
C MET A 110 -12.32 7.00 16.14
N ARG A 111 -12.31 8.16 15.48
CA ARG A 111 -11.05 8.80 15.08
C ARG A 111 -10.18 9.16 16.29
N VAL A 112 -10.76 9.72 17.35
CA VAL A 112 -10.03 9.99 18.61
C VAL A 112 -9.49 8.69 19.21
N LEU A 113 -10.31 7.63 19.25
CA LEU A 113 -9.88 6.31 19.72
C LEU A 113 -8.67 5.78 18.94
N PHE A 114 -8.71 5.78 17.61
CA PHE A 114 -7.60 5.26 16.79
C PHE A 114 -6.35 6.14 16.89
N HIS A 115 -6.47 7.45 17.10
CA HIS A 115 -5.30 8.28 17.46
C HIS A 115 -4.72 7.85 18.81
N GLY A 116 -5.56 7.65 19.83
CA GLY A 116 -5.14 7.19 21.14
C GLY A 116 -4.44 5.83 21.08
N LEU A 117 -4.96 4.88 20.31
CA LEU A 117 -4.35 3.57 20.09
C LEU A 117 -2.99 3.67 19.38
N LEU A 118 -2.89 4.53 18.36
CA LEU A 118 -1.61 4.77 17.67
C LEU A 118 -0.57 5.39 18.62
N VAL A 119 -0.96 6.42 19.38
CA VAL A 119 -0.07 7.06 20.38
C VAL A 119 0.35 6.07 21.45
N LEU A 120 -0.57 5.26 21.97
CA LEU A 120 -0.25 4.22 22.94
C LEU A 120 0.73 3.21 22.36
N ALA A 121 0.54 2.78 21.10
CA ALA A 121 1.47 1.87 20.43
C ALA A 121 2.86 2.48 20.29
N ILE A 122 2.95 3.77 19.95
CA ILE A 122 4.22 4.52 19.89
C ILE A 122 4.91 4.52 21.26
N ILE A 123 4.19 4.87 22.33
CA ILE A 123 4.71 4.90 23.70
C ILE A 123 5.23 3.51 24.12
N LEU A 124 4.46 2.45 23.87
CA LEU A 124 4.89 1.09 24.18
C LEU A 124 6.12 0.68 23.36
N GLY A 125 6.19 1.09 22.10
CA GLY A 125 7.36 0.90 21.25
C GLY A 125 8.59 1.66 21.77
N PHE A 126 8.42 2.84 22.36
CA PHE A 126 9.51 3.59 23.01
C PHE A 126 10.27 2.72 24.03
N PHE A 127 9.52 2.02 24.89
CA PHE A 127 10.06 1.09 25.88
C PHE A 127 10.57 -0.22 25.29
N ALA A 128 9.91 -0.75 24.26
CA ALA A 128 10.28 -2.03 23.66
C ALA A 128 11.58 -1.97 22.84
N PHE A 129 11.94 -0.81 22.29
CA PHE A 129 13.10 -0.64 21.42
C PHE A 129 14.05 0.47 21.94
N PRO A 130 14.75 0.28 23.06
CA PRO A 130 15.57 1.33 23.66
C PRO A 130 16.71 1.74 22.73
N TYR A 131 16.65 2.99 22.25
CA TYR A 131 17.71 3.66 21.50
C TYR A 131 17.46 5.17 21.58
N ASP A 132 18.51 5.97 21.79
CA ASP A 132 18.43 7.42 21.81
C ASP A 132 19.03 8.00 20.51
N PRO A 133 18.19 8.46 19.56
CA PRO A 133 18.65 9.11 18.34
C PRO A 133 18.96 10.61 18.55
N GLY A 134 18.70 11.17 19.73
CA GLY A 134 18.79 12.59 20.02
C GLY A 134 17.56 13.40 19.58
N VAL A 135 17.38 14.57 20.21
CA VAL A 135 16.19 15.43 20.02
C VAL A 135 16.05 15.92 18.57
N LEU A 136 17.15 16.26 17.91
CA LEU A 136 17.13 16.76 16.54
C LEU A 136 16.64 15.72 15.52
N ALA A 137 16.97 14.44 15.74
CA ALA A 137 16.52 13.34 14.89
C ALA A 137 14.99 13.16 14.98
N ILE A 138 14.45 13.16 16.21
CA ILE A 138 13.01 13.09 16.44
C ILE A 138 12.28 14.31 15.88
N ALA A 139 12.83 15.51 16.09
CA ALA A 139 12.28 16.74 15.52
C ALA A 139 12.26 16.70 13.98
N GLY A 140 13.31 16.15 13.36
CA GLY A 140 13.39 15.93 11.92
C GLY A 140 12.31 14.97 11.40
N CYS A 141 12.07 13.85 12.10
CA CYS A 141 10.98 12.94 11.77
C CYS A 141 9.61 13.62 11.87
N ILE A 142 9.36 14.37 12.94
CA ILE A 142 8.09 15.11 13.12
C ILE A 142 7.91 16.14 11.99
N ALA A 143 8.96 16.90 11.66
CA ALA A 143 8.92 17.86 10.57
C ALA A 143 8.63 17.19 9.21
N ALA A 144 9.26 16.05 8.92
CA ALA A 144 9.01 15.28 7.70
C ALA A 144 7.56 14.76 7.64
N VAL A 145 7.03 14.22 8.74
CA VAL A 145 5.63 13.76 8.85
C VAL A 145 4.65 14.90 8.59
N VAL A 146 4.88 16.07 9.19
CA VAL A 146 4.04 17.26 8.98
C VAL A 146 4.12 17.74 7.53
N ALA A 147 5.32 17.79 6.94
CA ALA A 147 5.52 18.19 5.56
C ALA A 147 4.81 17.25 4.57
N LEU A 148 4.94 15.93 4.77
CA LEU A 148 4.24 14.92 3.97
C LEU A 148 2.73 15.00 4.15
N GLY A 149 2.23 15.22 5.36
CA GLY A 149 0.80 15.43 5.62
C GLY A 149 0.25 16.67 4.92
N TRP A 150 0.98 17.78 4.97
CA TRP A 150 0.64 19.01 4.24
C TRP A 150 0.65 18.79 2.72
N PHE A 151 1.66 18.10 2.19
CA PHE A 151 1.76 17.80 0.77
C PHE A 151 0.63 16.87 0.30
N ALA A 152 0.32 15.83 1.07
CA ALA A 152 -0.80 14.93 0.82
C ALA A 152 -2.15 15.66 0.79
N LYS A 153 -2.34 16.67 1.64
CA LYS A 153 -3.55 17.51 1.62
C LYS A 153 -3.63 18.42 0.38
N ARG A 154 -2.49 18.81 -0.22
CA ARG A 154 -2.45 19.70 -1.39
C ARG A 154 -2.41 18.97 -2.72
N ILE A 155 -1.95 17.72 -2.77
CA ILE A 155 -1.81 17.00 -4.03
C ILE A 155 -3.14 16.85 -4.79
N SER A 156 -3.10 16.99 -6.11
CA SER A 156 -4.29 16.87 -6.95
C SER A 156 -4.82 15.44 -6.98
N LYS A 157 -6.15 15.31 -6.89
CA LYS A 157 -6.84 14.03 -7.11
C LYS A 157 -6.78 13.70 -8.60
N ILE A 158 -6.44 12.44 -8.93
CA ILE A 158 -6.54 11.93 -10.29
C ILE A 158 -7.97 11.46 -10.53
N SER A 159 -8.59 12.00 -11.58
CA SER A 159 -9.85 11.50 -12.11
C SER A 159 -9.59 10.67 -13.38
N PRO A 160 -10.28 9.53 -13.58
CA PRO A 160 -10.18 8.78 -14.82
C PRO A 160 -10.73 9.61 -15.98
N VAL A 161 -9.93 9.77 -17.03
CA VAL A 161 -10.31 10.44 -18.28
C VAL A 161 -10.89 9.42 -19.27
N GLN A 162 -10.27 8.24 -19.35
CA GLN A 162 -10.77 7.10 -20.08
C GLN A 162 -11.19 5.99 -19.11
N ARG A 163 -11.99 5.04 -19.59
CA ARG A 163 -12.54 3.95 -18.76
C ARG A 163 -12.07 2.55 -19.15
N ASN A 164 -11.11 2.43 -20.07
CA ASN A 164 -10.70 1.12 -20.58
C ASN A 164 -9.18 1.03 -20.76
N LEU A 165 -8.47 0.76 -19.66
CA LEU A 165 -7.06 0.41 -19.70
C LEU A 165 -6.90 -0.95 -20.39
N LYS A 166 -6.27 -0.97 -21.56
CA LYS A 166 -5.99 -2.19 -22.35
C LYS A 166 -4.79 -2.99 -21.82
N VAL A 167 -4.75 -3.28 -20.52
CA VAL A 167 -3.71 -4.10 -19.88
C VAL A 167 -4.37 -5.28 -19.18
N SER A 168 -3.92 -6.49 -19.50
CA SER A 168 -4.45 -7.70 -18.85
C SER A 168 -3.99 -7.78 -17.40
N TRP A 169 -4.88 -8.18 -16.50
CA TRP A 169 -4.54 -8.45 -15.09
C TRP A 169 -3.45 -9.52 -14.96
N LYS A 170 -3.34 -10.43 -15.94
CA LYS A 170 -2.30 -11.48 -15.99
C LYS A 170 -0.88 -10.92 -16.12
N ILE A 171 -0.72 -9.75 -16.75
CA ILE A 171 0.57 -9.04 -16.88
C ILE A 171 0.87 -8.27 -15.58
N LEU A 172 -0.17 -7.83 -14.88
CA LEU A 172 -0.03 -7.04 -13.67
C LEU A 172 0.40 -7.86 -12.46
N VAL A 173 0.12 -9.15 -12.42
CA VAL A 173 0.64 -10.05 -11.37
C VAL A 173 2.17 -10.11 -11.37
N PRO A 174 2.86 -10.53 -12.46
CA PRO A 174 4.31 -10.57 -12.46
C PRO A 174 4.95 -9.19 -12.32
N LEU A 175 4.34 -8.13 -12.88
CA LEU A 175 4.80 -6.77 -12.65
C LEU A 175 4.65 -6.35 -11.17
N GLY A 176 3.54 -6.71 -10.54
CA GLY A 176 3.29 -6.47 -9.13
C GLY A 176 4.33 -7.15 -8.26
N PHE A 177 4.74 -8.37 -8.61
CA PHE A 177 5.81 -9.10 -7.94
C PHE A 177 7.18 -8.45 -8.15
N SER A 178 7.46 -7.96 -9.36
CA SER A 178 8.75 -7.36 -9.66
C SER A 178 9.01 -6.08 -8.88
N VAL A 179 7.97 -5.32 -8.50
CA VAL A 179 8.15 -4.07 -7.73
C VAL A 179 8.87 -4.34 -6.40
N PRO A 180 8.28 -5.05 -5.41
CA PRO A 180 8.96 -5.32 -4.16
C PRO A 180 10.22 -6.16 -4.32
N ALA A 181 10.29 -7.06 -5.31
CA ALA A 181 11.52 -7.82 -5.57
C ALA A 181 12.69 -6.90 -5.92
N VAL A 182 12.51 -6.01 -6.91
CA VAL A 182 13.56 -5.08 -7.32
C VAL A 182 13.89 -4.13 -6.17
N PHE A 183 12.89 -3.54 -5.52
CA PHE A 183 13.15 -2.64 -4.38
C PHE A 183 13.89 -3.36 -3.24
N PHE A 184 13.44 -4.54 -2.82
CA PHE A 184 14.04 -5.29 -1.72
C PHE A 184 15.50 -5.61 -2.01
N PHE A 185 15.79 -6.24 -3.15
CA PHE A 185 17.17 -6.59 -3.48
C PHE A 185 18.03 -5.35 -3.73
N PHE A 186 17.51 -4.33 -4.42
CA PHE A 186 18.26 -3.10 -4.70
C PHE A 186 18.68 -2.35 -3.42
N PHE A 187 17.74 -2.12 -2.50
CA PHE A 187 18.03 -1.35 -1.28
C PHE A 187 18.89 -2.13 -0.27
N ASN A 188 18.83 -3.47 -0.24
CA ASN A 188 19.54 -4.29 0.75
C ASN A 188 20.90 -4.83 0.30
N SER A 189 21.35 -4.54 -0.93
CA SER A 189 22.55 -5.16 -1.52
C SER A 189 23.76 -4.23 -1.66
N ALA A 190 23.60 -2.92 -1.43
CA ALA A 190 24.65 -1.92 -1.60
C ALA A 190 25.38 -2.00 -2.97
N LEU A 191 24.63 -2.34 -4.04
CA LEU A 191 25.18 -2.51 -5.40
C LEU A 191 25.88 -1.27 -5.95
N ILE A 192 25.44 -0.09 -5.52
CA ILE A 192 26.05 1.19 -5.89
C ILE A 192 27.01 1.60 -4.77
N PRO A 193 28.31 1.82 -5.05
CA PRO A 193 29.29 2.17 -4.01
C PRO A 193 28.96 3.45 -3.23
N ILE A 194 28.17 4.35 -3.83
CA ILE A 194 27.77 5.62 -3.25
C ILE A 194 26.29 5.56 -2.86
N ALA A 195 26.01 5.69 -1.55
CA ALA A 195 24.65 5.66 -1.00
C ALA A 195 23.70 6.67 -1.66
N ALA A 196 24.17 7.89 -1.92
CA ALA A 196 23.38 8.90 -2.64
C ALA A 196 22.95 8.41 -4.03
N GLY A 197 23.78 7.62 -4.71
CA GLY A 197 23.45 7.00 -6.00
C GLY A 197 22.30 6.00 -5.86
N THR A 198 22.33 5.14 -4.84
CA THR A 198 21.21 4.24 -4.52
C THR A 198 19.92 5.02 -4.28
N MET A 199 19.98 6.09 -3.49
CA MET A 199 18.79 6.89 -3.19
C MET A 199 18.23 7.62 -4.43
N ILE A 200 19.10 8.18 -5.26
CA ILE A 200 18.68 8.85 -6.50
C ILE A 200 17.96 7.86 -7.43
N ILE A 201 18.52 6.67 -7.61
CA ILE A 201 17.89 5.61 -8.43
C ILE A 201 16.58 5.16 -7.79
N GLY A 202 16.54 4.97 -6.47
CA GLY A 202 15.33 4.68 -5.71
C GLY A 202 14.22 5.70 -5.94
N ALA A 203 14.54 6.98 -5.83
CA ALA A 203 13.62 8.08 -6.11
C ALA A 203 13.13 8.06 -7.57
N PHE A 204 14.02 7.80 -8.54
CA PHE A 204 13.62 7.66 -9.95
C PHE A 204 12.69 6.46 -10.17
N MET A 205 12.93 5.33 -9.50
CA MET A 205 12.03 4.17 -9.55
C MET A 205 10.65 4.53 -8.99
N VAL A 206 10.57 5.18 -7.83
CA VAL A 206 9.32 5.65 -7.23
C VAL A 206 8.58 6.59 -8.20
N LEU A 207 9.26 7.58 -8.77
CA LEU A 207 8.68 8.51 -9.73
C LEU A 207 8.22 7.80 -11.02
N GLY A 208 8.97 6.80 -11.48
CA GLY A 208 8.61 5.97 -12.63
C GLY A 208 7.31 5.20 -12.39
N TYR A 209 7.21 4.50 -11.26
CA TYR A 209 5.98 3.79 -10.87
C TYR A 209 4.81 4.73 -10.63
N GLU A 210 5.04 5.88 -10.00
CA GLU A 210 4.04 6.93 -9.78
C GLU A 210 3.45 7.41 -11.12
N ARG A 211 4.30 7.71 -12.11
CA ARG A 211 3.89 8.12 -13.45
C ARG A 211 3.11 7.02 -14.17
N LEU A 212 3.57 5.78 -14.07
CA LEU A 212 2.91 4.62 -14.67
C LEU A 212 1.51 4.40 -14.09
N LEU A 213 1.41 4.33 -12.76
CA LEU A 213 0.14 4.13 -12.05
C LEU A 213 -0.82 5.30 -12.26
N THR A 214 -0.31 6.53 -12.35
CA THR A 214 -1.10 7.71 -12.72
C THR A 214 -1.65 7.60 -14.13
N SER A 215 -0.82 7.21 -15.10
CA SER A 215 -1.24 6.99 -16.49
C SER A 215 -2.35 5.96 -16.56
N TRP A 216 -2.21 4.85 -15.85
CA TRP A 216 -3.23 3.80 -15.77
C TRP A 216 -4.50 4.27 -15.06
N ALA A 217 -4.37 5.01 -13.95
CA ALA A 217 -5.50 5.58 -13.24
C ALA A 217 -6.32 6.51 -14.15
N ARG A 218 -5.65 7.35 -14.96
CA ARG A 218 -6.31 8.19 -15.98
C ARG A 218 -6.96 7.37 -17.09
N LYS A 219 -6.43 6.19 -17.41
CA LYS A 219 -6.95 5.29 -18.45
C LYS A 219 -8.08 4.36 -18.00
N GLY A 220 -8.44 4.36 -16.71
CA GLY A 220 -9.52 3.51 -16.17
C GLY A 220 -9.04 2.20 -15.57
N PHE A 221 -8.02 2.27 -14.70
CA PHE A 221 -7.46 1.14 -13.96
C PHE A 221 -8.54 0.46 -13.08
N ASN A 222 -9.03 -0.70 -13.52
CA ASN A 222 -10.15 -1.39 -12.91
C ASN A 222 -9.74 -2.24 -11.69
N ASP A 223 -10.71 -2.71 -10.92
CA ASP A 223 -10.47 -3.44 -9.68
C ASP A 223 -9.75 -4.79 -9.90
N LEU A 224 -10.02 -5.49 -11.01
CA LEU A 224 -9.35 -6.76 -11.32
C LEU A 224 -7.88 -6.55 -11.68
N GLN A 225 -7.57 -5.49 -12.40
CA GLN A 225 -6.22 -5.08 -12.74
C GLN A 225 -5.42 -4.68 -11.49
N LYS A 226 -6.03 -3.86 -10.62
CA LYS A 226 -5.43 -3.48 -9.33
C LYS A 226 -5.21 -4.70 -8.43
N LEU A 227 -6.19 -5.61 -8.38
CA LEU A 227 -6.04 -6.88 -7.66
C LEU A 227 -4.85 -7.67 -8.20
N GLY A 228 -4.70 -7.78 -9.53
CA GLY A 228 -3.54 -8.44 -10.14
C GLY A 228 -2.20 -7.85 -9.66
N LEU A 229 -2.06 -6.52 -9.70
CA LEU A 229 -0.86 -5.83 -9.23
C LEU A 229 -0.58 -6.11 -7.73
N MET A 230 -1.60 -6.06 -6.89
CA MET A 230 -1.44 -6.31 -5.46
C MET A 230 -1.18 -7.78 -5.12
N THR A 231 -1.83 -8.71 -5.82
CA THR A 231 -1.54 -10.14 -5.69
C THR A 231 -0.07 -10.43 -5.99
N GLY A 232 0.49 -9.81 -7.04
CA GLY A 232 1.91 -9.88 -7.33
C GLY A 232 2.77 -9.36 -6.18
N ALA A 233 2.49 -8.14 -5.72
CA ALA A 233 3.28 -7.48 -4.68
C ALA A 233 3.27 -8.28 -3.36
N ILE A 234 2.12 -8.79 -2.97
CA ILE A 234 1.97 -9.62 -1.75
C ILE A 234 2.61 -10.99 -1.96
N GLY A 235 2.49 -11.55 -3.17
CA GLY A 235 3.10 -12.82 -3.53
C GLY A 235 4.61 -12.84 -3.36
N PHE A 236 5.30 -11.71 -3.53
CA PHE A 236 6.73 -11.61 -3.25
C PHE A 236 7.07 -11.93 -1.79
N PHE A 237 6.40 -11.32 -0.82
CA PHE A 237 6.67 -11.60 0.60
C PHE A 237 6.02 -12.91 1.04
N ALA A 238 4.70 -13.02 0.91
CA ALA A 238 3.93 -14.10 1.51
C ALA A 238 4.15 -15.47 0.85
N LEU A 239 4.51 -15.53 -0.44
CA LEU A 239 4.57 -16.77 -1.22
C LEU A 239 5.96 -17.13 -1.72
N PHE A 240 6.88 -16.17 -1.78
CA PHE A 240 8.24 -16.40 -2.22
C PHE A 240 9.22 -16.23 -1.07
N PHE A 241 9.34 -15.02 -0.52
CA PHE A 241 10.39 -14.71 0.46
C PHE A 241 10.18 -15.42 1.80
N ASP A 242 9.00 -15.24 2.42
CA ASP A 242 8.68 -15.87 3.71
C ASP A 242 8.62 -17.39 3.59
N PHE A 243 8.11 -17.90 2.46
CA PHE A 243 8.10 -19.33 2.19
C PHE A 243 9.52 -19.92 2.15
N ILE A 244 10.45 -19.26 1.45
CA ILE A 244 11.86 -19.68 1.41
C ILE A 244 12.48 -19.61 2.81
N LEU A 245 12.23 -18.53 3.55
CA LEU A 245 12.74 -18.39 4.92
C LEU A 245 12.21 -19.47 5.86
N ASP A 246 10.92 -19.75 5.82
CA ASP A 246 10.30 -20.79 6.64
C ASP A 246 10.87 -22.17 6.29
N LEU A 247 11.06 -22.48 5.01
CA LEU A 247 11.70 -23.71 4.56
C LEU A 247 13.14 -23.83 5.08
N LEU A 248 13.93 -22.75 4.98
CA LEU A 248 15.31 -22.71 5.45
C LEU A 248 15.44 -22.79 6.98
N LEU A 249 14.45 -22.25 7.71
CA LEU A 249 14.43 -22.19 9.18
C LEU A 249 13.61 -23.32 9.83
N GLY A 250 13.02 -24.23 9.04
CA GLY A 250 12.19 -25.33 9.55
C GLY A 250 10.89 -24.87 10.22
N ARG A 251 10.30 -23.76 9.76
CA ARG A 251 9.05 -23.17 10.28
C ARG A 251 7.92 -23.40 9.28
N ILE A 252 6.67 -23.40 9.76
CA ILE A 252 5.47 -23.62 8.92
C ILE A 252 4.45 -22.47 9.01
N GLY A 253 4.70 -21.48 9.87
CA GLY A 253 3.71 -20.47 10.24
C GLY A 253 3.33 -19.54 9.08
N THR A 254 4.31 -19.06 8.32
CA THR A 254 4.07 -18.14 7.20
C THR A 254 3.50 -18.86 6.00
N ILE A 255 3.78 -20.16 5.83
CA ILE A 255 3.19 -21.01 4.78
C ILE A 255 1.67 -21.07 4.93
N VAL A 256 1.17 -21.34 6.14
CA VAL A 256 -0.28 -21.38 6.43
C VAL A 256 -0.91 -20.02 6.14
N LEU A 257 -0.26 -18.94 6.56
CA LEU A 257 -0.73 -17.58 6.29
C LEU A 257 -0.79 -17.28 4.79
N GLY A 258 0.22 -17.70 4.02
CA GLY A 258 0.28 -17.57 2.58
C GLY A 258 -0.89 -18.28 1.88
N VAL A 259 -1.23 -19.50 2.30
CA VAL A 259 -2.39 -20.24 1.78
C VAL A 259 -3.70 -19.51 2.08
N VAL A 260 -3.91 -19.08 3.33
CA VAL A 260 -5.09 -18.29 3.71
C VAL A 260 -5.19 -17.04 2.85
N PHE A 261 -4.08 -16.34 2.61
CA PHE A 261 -4.06 -15.14 1.81
C PHE A 261 -4.40 -15.39 0.33
N ILE A 262 -3.89 -16.48 -0.27
CA ILE A 262 -4.27 -16.89 -1.62
C ILE A 262 -5.77 -17.15 -1.70
N THR A 263 -6.33 -17.92 -0.77
CA THR A 263 -7.77 -18.23 -0.78
C THR A 263 -8.61 -16.95 -0.69
N TYR A 264 -8.20 -15.99 0.16
CA TYR A 264 -8.84 -14.69 0.27
C TYR A 264 -8.77 -13.87 -1.04
N LEU A 265 -7.62 -13.82 -1.70
CA LEU A 265 -7.46 -13.11 -2.99
C LEU A 265 -8.29 -13.75 -4.11
N LEU A 266 -8.37 -15.08 -4.15
CA LEU A 266 -9.22 -15.81 -5.09
C LEU A 266 -10.71 -15.52 -4.83
N TRP A 267 -11.11 -15.45 -3.56
CA TRP A 267 -12.46 -15.07 -3.16
C TRP A 267 -12.81 -13.63 -3.57
N ILE A 268 -11.90 -12.66 -3.35
CA ILE A 268 -12.07 -11.28 -3.84
C ILE A 268 -12.23 -11.27 -5.37
N ARG A 269 -11.38 -12.00 -6.09
CA ARG A 269 -11.47 -12.10 -7.55
C ARG A 269 -12.84 -12.61 -8.01
N LYS A 270 -13.32 -13.70 -7.39
CA LYS A 270 -14.65 -14.25 -7.67
C LYS A 270 -15.75 -13.20 -7.46
N ASN A 271 -15.68 -12.45 -6.36
CA ASN A 271 -16.64 -11.38 -6.05
C ASN A 271 -16.58 -10.21 -7.04
N ILE A 272 -15.40 -9.83 -7.53
CA ILE A 272 -15.27 -8.81 -8.57
C ILE A 272 -15.92 -9.29 -9.86
N LEU A 273 -15.64 -10.53 -10.29
CA LEU A 273 -16.20 -11.09 -11.52
C LEU A 273 -17.73 -11.23 -11.46
N ALA A 274 -18.28 -11.61 -10.31
CA ALA A 274 -19.73 -11.72 -10.10
C ALA A 274 -20.47 -10.38 -10.20
N ARG A 275 -19.76 -9.25 -10.05
CA ARG A 275 -20.32 -7.88 -10.11
C ARG A 275 -20.19 -7.25 -11.51
N LEU A 276 -19.44 -7.85 -12.42
CA LEU A 276 -19.35 -7.35 -13.79
C LEU A 276 -20.70 -7.54 -14.49
N PRO A 277 -21.14 -6.59 -15.32
CA PRO A 277 -22.33 -6.78 -16.14
C PRO A 277 -22.14 -8.07 -16.94
N ARG A 278 -23.03 -9.06 -16.78
CA ARG A 278 -23.13 -10.12 -17.77
C ARG A 278 -23.49 -9.45 -19.08
N ILE A 279 -22.76 -9.76 -20.15
CA ILE A 279 -23.21 -9.42 -21.50
C ILE A 279 -24.62 -9.98 -21.59
N GLN A 280 -25.62 -9.10 -21.65
CA GLN A 280 -27.00 -9.51 -21.87
C GLN A 280 -26.98 -10.32 -23.17
N ASP A 281 -27.54 -11.54 -23.11
CA ASP A 281 -27.81 -12.32 -24.32
C ASP A 281 -28.52 -11.41 -25.34
N PRO A 282 -28.21 -11.53 -26.64
CA PRO A 282 -28.79 -10.67 -27.66
C PRO A 282 -30.30 -10.67 -27.50
N VAL A 283 -30.86 -9.48 -27.33
CA VAL A 283 -32.31 -9.24 -27.26
C VAL A 283 -32.93 -9.95 -28.45
N GLN A 284 -33.66 -11.03 -28.19
CA GLN A 284 -34.47 -11.71 -29.20
C GLN A 284 -35.35 -10.66 -29.88
N PRO A 285 -35.34 -10.53 -31.21
CA PRO A 285 -36.19 -9.57 -31.90
C PRO A 285 -37.64 -9.87 -31.54
N LYS A 286 -38.37 -8.83 -31.10
CA LYS A 286 -39.81 -8.93 -30.79
C LYS A 286 -40.53 -9.54 -32.01
N PRO A 287 -41.47 -10.49 -31.82
CA PRO A 287 -42.30 -10.96 -32.92
C PRO A 287 -43.07 -9.76 -33.49
N ASN A 288 -43.04 -9.59 -34.81
CA ASN A 288 -43.82 -8.57 -35.50
C ASN A 288 -45.29 -8.68 -35.07
N MET A 289 -45.83 -7.61 -34.47
CA MET A 289 -47.28 -7.53 -34.26
C MET A 289 -47.97 -7.42 -35.63
N PRO A 290 -49.06 -8.17 -35.87
CA PRO A 290 -49.83 -8.03 -37.11
C PRO A 290 -50.43 -6.63 -37.20
N LYS A 291 -50.33 -6.02 -38.39
CA LYS A 291 -50.93 -4.73 -38.71
C LYS A 291 -52.44 -4.79 -38.46
N SER A 292 -52.96 -3.85 -37.68
CA SER A 292 -54.39 -3.60 -37.56
C SER A 292 -54.94 -3.16 -38.92
N THR A 293 -55.88 -3.93 -39.46
CA THR A 293 -56.73 -3.52 -40.57
C THR A 293 -57.67 -2.41 -40.11
N GLU A 294 -57.50 -1.20 -40.65
CA GLU A 294 -58.52 -0.16 -40.56
C GLU A 294 -59.71 -0.52 -41.46
N PRO A 295 -60.96 -0.37 -41.00
CA PRO A 295 -62.12 -0.46 -41.87
C PRO A 295 -62.32 0.88 -42.61
N SER A 296 -62.39 0.77 -43.93
CA SER A 296 -62.77 1.83 -44.87
C SER A 296 -64.21 2.32 -44.61
N LEU A 297 -64.39 3.63 -44.45
CA LEU A 297 -65.61 4.38 -44.75
C LEU A 297 -65.23 5.73 -45.36
#